data_AF-A0A0N8WGI8-F1
#
_entry.id   AF-A0A0N8WGI8-F1
#
_cell.length_a   1.000
_cell.length_b   1.000
_cell.length_c   1.000
_cell.angle_alpha   90.00
_cell.angle_beta   90.00
_cell.angle_gamma   90.00
#
_symmetry.space_group_name_H-M   'P 1'
#
loop_
_entity.id
_entity.type
_entity.pdbx_description
1 polymer ?
#
loop_
_entity_poly.entity_id
_entity_poly.type
_entity_poly.pdbx_seq_one_letter_code
_entity_poly.pdbx_strand_id
1 'polypeptide(L)'
;MKTLTLVLKLRMILLIFSLSIISSCSTDSAQVDDEIAEMDPQEEEEDIQEDEDMQEEEDDSMEEEDTSNGEFGLNPNMEPWENFDLSDWVIDTPAFDAGDNLSERYGELDWDALASSNSRPFFFTHTDGGMRFVSRVGGARTSQNTSYPRSELREMLRKGNTSISTQGANGNNWALGYQPEGTNHGGRNGVLTATLRVNQVTTSGSGLHPGRTIIGQIHADNDEPARLYYRKLPNADFGCIYVEHEIRDGNDVTFNLIGDEDCEGNGPTAGIQLDELFSYEINNENEIITVKIRRGDQDGEVIAETVINMETLNSGYDRSDEWMYFKAGAYTQNNTGDDDDTDVVTFYRLNNTHDAN
;
A
#
# COMPACT_ATOMS: atom_id res chain seq x y z
N MET A 1 21.83 -34.87 46.83
CA MET A 1 22.36 -33.76 47.67
C MET A 1 22.81 -32.65 46.73
N LYS A 2 22.46 -31.39 47.06
CA LYS A 2 23.15 -30.10 46.77
C LYS A 2 24.20 -30.11 45.63
N THR A 3 24.14 -29.21 44.66
CA THR A 3 24.18 -27.75 44.88
C THR A 3 23.29 -26.91 43.97
N LEU A 4 22.96 -25.72 44.49
CA LEU A 4 22.18 -24.64 43.87
C LEU A 4 23.14 -23.46 43.64
N THR A 5 23.04 -22.75 42.51
CA THR A 5 23.71 -21.44 42.35
C THR A 5 22.78 -20.47 41.63
N LEU A 6 22.26 -19.51 42.40
CA LEU A 6 21.39 -18.42 41.97
C LEU A 6 22.26 -17.16 41.79
N VAL A 7 22.19 -16.48 40.64
CA VAL A 7 22.91 -15.21 40.42
C VAL A 7 21.94 -14.04 40.60
N LEU A 8 22.17 -13.27 41.67
CA LEU A 8 21.44 -12.05 41.98
C LEU A 8 22.13 -10.85 41.33
N LYS A 9 21.42 -10.03 40.54
CA LYS A 9 21.92 -8.70 40.11
C LYS A 9 21.18 -7.60 40.88
N LEU A 10 21.94 -6.62 41.37
CA LEU A 10 21.45 -5.58 42.27
C LEU A 10 21.54 -4.20 41.61
N ARG A 11 20.42 -3.46 41.69
CA ARG A 11 20.18 -2.01 41.56
C ARG A 11 21.33 -1.09 41.11
N MET A 12 20.98 -0.13 40.25
CA MET A 12 21.32 1.28 40.48
C MET A 12 20.11 2.17 40.16
N ILE A 13 19.81 3.11 41.06
CA ILE A 13 18.80 4.16 40.91
C ILE A 13 19.57 5.48 40.89
N LEU A 14 19.26 6.38 39.96
CA LEU A 14 19.69 7.76 40.02
C LEU A 14 18.49 8.67 39.79
N LEU A 15 18.31 9.64 40.70
CA LEU A 15 17.16 10.53 40.75
C LEU A 15 17.69 11.88 41.20
N ILE A 16 17.67 12.87 40.32
CA ILE A 16 18.09 14.25 40.63
C ILE A 16 16.99 15.19 40.17
N PHE A 17 16.37 15.85 41.15
CA PHE A 17 15.53 17.03 40.96
C PHE A 17 16.41 18.28 41.03
N SER A 18 16.13 19.25 40.17
CA SER A 18 16.22 20.66 40.53
C SER A 18 15.22 21.48 39.72
N LEU A 19 14.57 22.41 40.40
CA LEU A 19 13.42 23.19 39.94
C LEU A 19 13.76 24.67 40.13
N SER A 20 13.45 25.54 39.17
CA SER A 20 12.74 26.83 39.40
C SER A 20 12.65 27.67 38.14
N ILE A 21 11.57 28.44 38.08
CA ILE A 21 11.14 29.32 36.97
C ILE A 21 11.35 30.78 37.45
N ILE A 22 11.49 31.75 36.54
CA ILE A 22 10.72 33.02 36.48
C ILE A 22 11.37 34.06 35.53
N SER A 23 10.49 34.72 34.78
CA SER A 23 10.72 35.81 33.82
C SER A 23 11.01 37.16 34.49
N SER A 24 11.68 38.09 33.78
CA SER A 24 11.15 39.46 33.56
C SER A 24 12.05 40.28 32.63
N CYS A 25 11.42 41.09 31.77
CA CYS A 25 12.07 42.15 30.99
C CYS A 25 12.55 43.31 31.87
N SER A 26 13.52 44.08 31.36
CA SER A 26 13.54 45.54 31.51
C SER A 26 14.43 46.17 30.43
N THR A 27 13.83 47.02 29.59
CA THR A 27 14.49 47.98 28.69
C THR A 27 14.30 49.37 29.28
N ASP A 28 15.31 50.26 29.26
CA ASP A 28 15.03 51.71 29.23
C ASP A 28 16.19 52.59 28.77
N SER A 29 15.84 53.70 28.09
CA SER A 29 16.55 55.00 27.96
C SER A 29 17.95 55.03 27.29
N ALA A 30 18.38 56.05 26.53
CA ALA A 30 17.79 57.24 25.87
C ALA A 30 18.80 57.67 24.74
N GLN A 31 18.70 58.72 23.91
CA GLN A 31 17.95 60.00 23.83
C GLN A 31 17.47 60.22 22.38
N VAL A 32 16.34 60.90 22.10
CA VAL A 32 16.10 62.37 21.96
C VAL A 32 17.04 63.09 21.00
N ASP A 33 16.48 63.62 19.90
CA ASP A 33 16.66 65.01 19.46
C ASP A 33 15.36 65.51 18.79
N ASP A 34 14.97 66.75 19.12
CA ASP A 34 13.78 67.45 18.59
C ASP A 34 14.05 68.06 17.20
N GLU A 35 13.00 68.23 16.39
CA GLU A 35 12.73 69.58 15.84
C GLU A 35 11.24 69.79 15.54
N ILE A 36 10.74 71.00 15.85
CA ILE A 36 9.32 71.40 15.79
C ILE A 36 9.12 72.36 14.62
N ALA A 37 7.98 72.27 13.93
CA ALA A 37 7.42 73.36 13.13
C ALA A 37 5.91 73.51 13.41
N GLU A 38 5.46 74.75 13.59
CA GLU A 38 4.12 75.12 14.09
C GLU A 38 3.10 75.50 12.99
N MET A 39 1.88 75.86 13.43
CA MET A 39 0.83 76.64 12.73
C MET A 39 -0.03 75.89 11.69
N ASP A 40 -1.34 76.13 11.55
CA ASP A 40 -2.40 76.82 12.33
C ASP A 40 -3.76 76.38 11.70
N PRO A 41 -4.89 76.25 12.41
CA PRO A 41 -6.12 75.70 11.82
C PRO A 41 -7.00 76.76 11.15
N GLN A 42 -7.72 76.38 10.09
CA GLN A 42 -8.84 77.16 9.54
C GLN A 42 -10.11 76.31 9.46
N GLU A 43 -11.25 76.97 9.67
CA GLU A 43 -12.59 76.37 9.79
C GLU A 43 -13.37 76.39 8.46
N GLU A 44 -14.58 75.82 8.53
CA GLU A 44 -15.77 76.01 7.67
C GLU A 44 -15.91 75.22 6.34
N GLU A 45 -16.86 74.27 6.41
CA GLU A 45 -17.99 73.99 5.49
C GLU A 45 -17.77 73.82 3.96
N GLU A 46 -18.17 72.66 3.42
CA GLU A 46 -19.45 72.54 2.67
C GLU A 46 -19.84 71.06 2.35
N ASP A 47 -21.15 70.84 2.15
CA ASP A 47 -21.81 69.58 1.78
C ASP A 47 -21.23 68.89 0.52
N ILE A 48 -20.98 67.57 0.58
CA ILE A 48 -21.15 66.66 -0.58
C ILE A 48 -21.87 65.38 -0.14
N GLN A 49 -22.81 64.95 -0.97
CA GLN A 49 -23.74 63.85 -0.72
C GLN A 49 -23.10 62.47 -0.85
N GLU A 50 -23.82 61.48 -0.30
CA GLU A 50 -23.61 60.04 -0.46
C GLU A 50 -23.44 59.65 -1.94
N ASP A 51 -22.45 58.79 -2.22
CA ASP A 51 -22.57 57.73 -3.24
C ASP A 51 -21.68 56.55 -2.79
N GLU A 52 -22.20 55.34 -2.96
CA GLU A 52 -21.66 54.09 -2.42
C GLU A 52 -20.56 53.52 -3.34
N ASP A 53 -19.40 53.14 -2.78
CA ASP A 53 -18.56 52.06 -3.33
C ASP A 53 -17.53 51.59 -2.27
N MET A 54 -17.97 50.74 -1.34
CA MET A 54 -17.05 49.96 -0.50
C MET A 54 -16.65 48.69 -1.24
N GLN A 55 -15.47 48.73 -1.86
CA GLN A 55 -14.73 47.51 -2.17
C GLN A 55 -14.08 47.00 -0.89
N GLU A 56 -14.77 46.08 -0.20
CA GLU A 56 -14.13 45.25 0.81
C GLU A 56 -13.26 44.22 0.09
N GLU A 57 -11.93 44.42 0.10
CA GLU A 57 -10.99 43.35 -0.21
C GLU A 57 -10.99 42.38 0.97
N GLU A 58 -11.83 41.34 0.88
CA GLU A 58 -11.73 40.17 1.75
C GLU A 58 -10.43 39.43 1.44
N ASP A 59 -9.41 39.67 2.28
CA ASP A 59 -8.22 38.83 2.40
C ASP A 59 -8.63 37.47 2.99
N ASP A 60 -9.29 36.65 2.17
CA ASP A 60 -9.66 35.26 2.49
C ASP A 60 -8.42 34.35 2.41
N SER A 61 -7.44 34.65 3.27
CA SER A 61 -6.36 33.73 3.58
C SER A 61 -6.92 32.59 4.44
N MET A 62 -7.68 31.69 3.83
CA MET A 62 -7.97 30.39 4.43
C MET A 62 -6.63 29.69 4.66
N GLU A 63 -6.19 29.68 5.91
CA GLU A 63 -5.20 28.70 6.38
C GLU A 63 -5.86 27.33 6.20
N GLU A 64 -5.48 26.60 5.14
CA GLU A 64 -5.88 25.21 4.97
C GLU A 64 -5.40 24.43 6.20
N GLU A 65 -6.31 24.07 7.11
CA GLU A 65 -6.00 23.16 8.20
C GLU A 65 -5.44 21.86 7.59
N ASP A 66 -4.24 21.46 8.03
CA ASP A 66 -3.62 20.23 7.60
C ASP A 66 -4.50 19.03 7.98
N THR A 67 -5.30 18.56 7.01
CA THR A 67 -6.25 17.46 7.21
C THR A 67 -5.58 16.07 7.27
N SER A 68 -4.25 15.99 7.13
CA SER A 68 -3.48 14.73 7.13
C SER A 68 -3.26 14.14 8.53
N ASN A 69 -4.35 13.84 9.25
CA ASN A 69 -4.32 13.20 10.57
C ASN A 69 -4.04 11.68 10.53
N GLY A 70 -3.67 11.10 9.37
CA GLY A 70 -3.33 9.69 9.21
C GLY A 70 -1.82 9.41 9.21
N GLU A 71 -1.45 8.13 9.21
CA GLU A 71 -0.05 7.73 9.05
C GLU A 71 0.45 8.05 7.63
N PHE A 72 1.75 8.31 7.49
CA PHE A 72 2.43 8.59 6.20
C PHE A 72 1.92 9.81 5.41
N GLY A 73 1.13 10.70 6.04
CA GLY A 73 0.54 11.88 5.39
C GLY A 73 -0.78 11.58 4.66
N LEU A 74 -1.38 10.42 4.91
CA LEU A 74 -2.69 10.03 4.36
C LEU A 74 -3.81 10.71 5.16
N ASN A 75 -4.94 11.00 4.51
CA ASN A 75 -6.12 11.61 5.14
C ASN A 75 -7.21 10.53 5.39
N PRO A 76 -7.54 10.22 6.66
CA PRO A 76 -8.57 9.22 7.00
C PRO A 76 -10.00 9.53 6.53
N ASN A 77 -10.27 10.76 6.07
CA ASN A 77 -11.59 11.19 5.59
C ASN A 77 -11.71 11.19 4.06
N MET A 78 -10.62 10.91 3.35
CA MET A 78 -10.56 10.79 1.89
C MET A 78 -10.66 9.33 1.46
N GLU A 79 -11.21 9.06 0.29
CA GLU A 79 -11.29 7.71 -0.28
C GLU A 79 -9.92 7.20 -0.78
N PRO A 80 -9.74 5.89 -1.02
CA PRO A 80 -8.43 5.34 -1.39
C PRO A 80 -7.82 5.98 -2.65
N TRP A 81 -8.63 6.33 -3.65
CA TRP A 81 -8.19 6.97 -4.90
C TRP A 81 -7.90 8.47 -4.78
N GLU A 82 -8.21 9.09 -3.64
CA GLU A 82 -7.81 10.46 -3.32
C GLU A 82 -6.48 10.47 -2.54
N ASN A 83 -6.23 9.43 -1.74
CA ASN A 83 -4.98 9.22 -0.99
C ASN A 83 -3.84 8.58 -1.81
N PHE A 84 -4.17 7.84 -2.87
CA PHE A 84 -3.22 7.09 -3.71
C PHE A 84 -3.49 7.37 -5.20
N ASP A 85 -2.45 7.48 -6.03
CA ASP A 85 -2.62 7.46 -7.48
C ASP A 85 -3.06 6.06 -7.93
N LEU A 86 -4.36 5.91 -8.16
CA LEU A 86 -4.98 4.69 -8.68
C LEU A 86 -5.41 4.85 -10.15
N SER A 87 -4.80 5.78 -10.90
CA SER A 87 -5.16 6.05 -12.31
C SER A 87 -4.85 4.89 -13.25
N ASP A 88 -3.82 4.10 -12.94
CA ASP A 88 -3.43 2.86 -13.61
C ASP A 88 -3.81 1.62 -12.80
N TRP A 89 -4.91 1.66 -12.05
CA TRP A 89 -5.41 0.49 -11.34
C TRP A 89 -6.92 0.32 -11.50
N VAL A 90 -7.36 -0.92 -11.35
CA VAL A 90 -8.75 -1.32 -11.13
C VAL A 90 -8.77 -2.36 -10.00
N ILE A 91 -9.81 -2.35 -9.19
CA ILE A 91 -10.02 -3.27 -8.07
C ILE A 91 -10.97 -4.39 -8.47
N ASP A 92 -10.61 -5.65 -8.21
CA ASP A 92 -11.56 -6.77 -8.08
C ASP A 92 -11.89 -6.96 -6.61
N THR A 93 -13.16 -7.14 -6.25
CA THR A 93 -13.61 -7.32 -4.85
C THR A 93 -14.46 -8.57 -4.65
N PRO A 94 -14.54 -9.16 -3.45
CA PRO A 94 -15.33 -10.38 -3.21
C PRO A 94 -16.85 -10.11 -3.09
N ALA A 95 -17.31 -8.92 -3.48
CA ALA A 95 -18.73 -8.59 -3.64
C ALA A 95 -19.30 -9.30 -4.88
N PHE A 96 -20.56 -9.73 -4.82
CA PHE A 96 -21.18 -10.55 -5.86
C PHE A 96 -21.94 -9.71 -6.88
N ASP A 97 -21.49 -9.72 -8.12
CA ASP A 97 -22.21 -9.10 -9.24
C ASP A 97 -23.32 -10.05 -9.74
N ALA A 98 -24.57 -9.58 -9.69
CA ALA A 98 -25.73 -10.34 -10.15
C ALA A 98 -25.89 -10.39 -11.68
N GLY A 99 -25.11 -9.61 -12.43
CA GLY A 99 -25.13 -9.54 -13.89
C GLY A 99 -24.44 -10.73 -14.56
N ASP A 100 -23.31 -11.20 -14.02
CA ASP A 100 -22.53 -12.32 -14.54
C ASP A 100 -22.24 -13.44 -13.51
N ASN A 101 -22.55 -13.22 -12.23
CA ASN A 101 -22.29 -14.11 -11.08
C ASN A 101 -20.80 -14.17 -10.65
N LEU A 102 -20.01 -13.14 -10.98
CA LEU A 102 -18.59 -13.00 -10.62
C LEU A 102 -18.39 -11.91 -9.54
N SER A 103 -17.14 -11.50 -9.33
CA SER A 103 -16.74 -10.39 -8.47
C SER A 103 -17.09 -9.02 -9.06
N GLU A 104 -17.64 -8.11 -8.26
CA GLU A 104 -17.75 -6.69 -8.65
C GLU A 104 -16.33 -6.08 -8.86
N ARG A 105 -16.18 -5.28 -9.93
CA ARG A 105 -14.93 -4.65 -10.37
C ARG A 105 -15.11 -3.14 -10.62
N TYR A 106 -14.18 -2.32 -10.15
CA TYR A 106 -14.22 -0.84 -10.27
C TYR A 106 -12.86 -0.24 -10.62
N GLY A 107 -12.83 1.04 -10.99
CA GLY A 107 -11.60 1.82 -11.23
C GLY A 107 -11.48 2.38 -12.64
N GLU A 108 -10.26 2.81 -13.01
CA GLU A 108 -9.91 3.60 -14.21
C GLU A 108 -10.68 4.94 -14.40
N LEU A 109 -12.01 4.90 -14.41
CA LEU A 109 -12.91 6.04 -14.60
C LEU A 109 -14.14 6.01 -13.68
N ASP A 110 -14.32 4.96 -12.87
CA ASP A 110 -15.55 4.70 -12.09
C ASP A 110 -15.26 4.33 -10.62
N TRP A 111 -14.35 5.07 -9.99
CA TRP A 111 -14.02 4.89 -8.57
C TRP A 111 -15.19 5.30 -7.65
N ASP A 112 -15.89 6.41 -7.95
CA ASP A 112 -17.00 6.92 -7.14
C ASP A 112 -18.17 5.93 -7.01
N ALA A 113 -18.39 5.06 -8.01
CA ALA A 113 -19.43 4.04 -7.93
C ALA A 113 -19.16 3.03 -6.80
N LEU A 114 -17.89 2.69 -6.52
CA LEU A 114 -17.49 1.76 -5.45
C LEU A 114 -17.94 2.26 -4.08
N ALA A 115 -17.87 3.58 -3.82
CA ALA A 115 -18.24 4.17 -2.53
C ALA A 115 -19.70 3.85 -2.12
N SER A 116 -20.56 3.55 -3.10
CA SER A 116 -21.97 3.23 -2.92
C SER A 116 -22.37 1.77 -3.21
N SER A 117 -21.42 0.90 -3.58
CA SER A 117 -21.70 -0.49 -3.99
C SER A 117 -21.50 -1.52 -2.86
N ASN A 118 -21.72 -2.80 -3.19
CA ASN A 118 -21.46 -3.89 -2.25
C ASN A 118 -19.95 -4.16 -2.04
N SER A 119 -19.08 -3.58 -2.87
CA SER A 119 -17.62 -3.57 -2.69
C SER A 119 -17.13 -2.74 -1.51
N ARG A 120 -17.91 -1.76 -1.02
CA ARG A 120 -17.46 -0.82 0.03
C ARG A 120 -16.88 -1.48 1.29
N PRO A 121 -17.43 -2.59 1.84
CA PRO A 121 -16.84 -3.29 2.99
C PRO A 121 -15.50 -3.97 2.70
N PHE A 122 -15.11 -4.10 1.43
CA PHE A 122 -13.94 -4.84 0.97
C PHE A 122 -12.78 -3.97 0.49
N PHE A 123 -13.05 -2.70 0.19
CA PHE A 123 -12.05 -1.71 -0.22
C PHE A 123 -12.42 -0.31 0.29
N PHE A 124 -11.62 0.22 1.23
CA PHE A 124 -11.90 1.49 1.91
C PHE A 124 -10.68 2.10 2.60
N THR A 125 -10.75 3.37 2.95
CA THR A 125 -9.76 4.06 3.78
C THR A 125 -9.96 3.70 5.26
N HIS A 126 -8.92 3.17 5.90
CA HIS A 126 -8.93 2.86 7.33
C HIS A 126 -8.74 4.12 8.18
N THR A 127 -8.99 4.06 9.50
CA THR A 127 -9.00 5.23 10.40
C THR A 127 -7.62 5.89 10.59
N ASP A 128 -6.55 5.28 10.08
CA ASP A 128 -5.18 5.79 10.02
C ASP A 128 -4.81 6.30 8.62
N GLY A 129 -5.78 6.40 7.69
CA GLY A 129 -5.56 6.82 6.29
C GLY A 129 -5.12 5.70 5.35
N GLY A 130 -4.79 4.51 5.85
CA GLY A 130 -4.31 3.40 5.02
C GLY A 130 -5.39 2.82 4.09
N MET A 131 -5.03 2.51 2.85
CA MET A 131 -5.88 1.82 1.87
C MET A 131 -6.05 0.35 2.28
N ARG A 132 -7.24 -0.02 2.75
CA ARG A 132 -7.57 -1.34 3.29
C ARG A 132 -8.28 -2.23 2.29
N PHE A 133 -7.75 -3.44 2.16
CA PHE A 133 -8.30 -4.58 1.43
C PHE A 133 -8.84 -5.61 2.42
N VAL A 134 -10.05 -6.10 2.20
CA VAL A 134 -10.63 -7.23 2.94
C VAL A 134 -11.10 -8.28 1.96
N SER A 135 -10.61 -9.51 2.11
CA SER A 135 -11.05 -10.67 1.33
C SER A 135 -11.58 -11.76 2.26
N ARG A 136 -12.71 -12.38 1.91
CA ARG A 136 -13.39 -13.40 2.73
C ARG A 136 -13.53 -14.71 1.98
N VAL A 137 -13.42 -15.85 2.66
CA VAL A 137 -13.46 -17.22 2.08
C VAL A 137 -14.72 -17.46 1.21
N GLY A 138 -15.87 -16.97 1.65
CA GLY A 138 -17.16 -17.06 0.95
C GLY A 138 -17.39 -16.02 -0.15
N GLY A 139 -16.37 -15.25 -0.51
CA GLY A 139 -16.44 -14.16 -1.48
C GLY A 139 -16.77 -14.57 -2.91
N ALA A 140 -17.20 -13.64 -3.74
CA ALA A 140 -17.29 -13.86 -5.18
C ALA A 140 -15.88 -14.07 -5.80
N ARG A 141 -15.84 -14.71 -6.97
CA ARG A 141 -14.61 -15.10 -7.69
C ARG A 141 -14.54 -14.33 -9.02
N THR A 142 -13.34 -13.95 -9.46
CA THR A 142 -13.16 -13.15 -10.70
C THR A 142 -13.40 -13.91 -12.00
N SER A 143 -13.53 -15.24 -11.94
CA SER A 143 -13.88 -16.10 -13.06
C SER A 143 -14.35 -17.46 -12.54
N GLN A 144 -14.89 -18.29 -13.43
CA GLN A 144 -15.21 -19.69 -13.12
C GLN A 144 -13.96 -20.56 -12.90
N ASN A 145 -12.76 -20.06 -13.26
CA ASN A 145 -11.50 -20.80 -13.17
C ASN A 145 -10.72 -20.52 -11.89
N THR A 146 -10.93 -19.37 -11.23
CA THR A 146 -10.32 -19.12 -9.92
C THR A 146 -11.17 -19.72 -8.81
N SER A 147 -10.54 -20.42 -7.87
CA SER A 147 -11.20 -20.99 -6.70
C SER A 147 -11.22 -20.04 -5.49
N TYR A 148 -10.48 -18.93 -5.59
CA TYR A 148 -10.08 -18.10 -4.46
C TYR A 148 -10.62 -16.67 -4.59
N PRO A 149 -11.22 -16.11 -3.53
CA PRO A 149 -11.73 -14.73 -3.51
C PRO A 149 -10.58 -13.73 -3.29
N ARG A 150 -10.78 -12.48 -3.71
CA ARG A 150 -9.79 -11.40 -3.57
C ARG A 150 -10.45 -10.04 -3.38
N SER A 151 -9.77 -9.16 -2.65
CA SER A 151 -9.86 -7.71 -2.78
C SER A 151 -8.49 -7.23 -3.23
N GLU A 152 -8.31 -7.01 -4.53
CA GLU A 152 -6.97 -6.89 -5.13
C GLU A 152 -6.98 -5.99 -6.37
N LEU A 153 -6.01 -5.09 -6.44
CA LEU A 153 -5.78 -4.22 -7.59
C LEU A 153 -5.13 -4.98 -8.73
N ARG A 154 -5.46 -4.57 -9.96
CA ARG A 154 -4.87 -5.02 -11.23
C ARG A 154 -4.39 -3.79 -11.99
N GLU A 155 -3.12 -3.77 -12.36
CA GLU A 155 -2.47 -2.65 -13.05
C GLU A 155 -3.01 -2.43 -14.47
N MET A 156 -3.21 -1.18 -14.90
CA MET A 156 -3.86 -0.76 -16.13
C MET A 156 -3.08 0.39 -16.78
N LEU A 157 -1.96 0.10 -17.45
CA LEU A 157 -1.11 1.17 -18.03
C LEU A 157 -1.84 2.04 -19.08
N ARG A 158 -3.00 1.59 -19.59
CA ARG A 158 -3.85 2.40 -20.47
C ARG A 158 -4.55 3.57 -19.77
N LYS A 159 -4.56 3.62 -18.43
CA LYS A 159 -5.15 4.68 -17.58
C LYS A 159 -6.52 5.17 -18.07
N GLY A 160 -7.48 4.25 -18.22
CA GLY A 160 -8.85 4.54 -18.69
C GLY A 160 -9.03 4.66 -20.21
N ASN A 161 -7.97 4.57 -21.01
CA ASN A 161 -8.09 4.57 -22.48
C ASN A 161 -8.61 3.23 -23.00
N THR A 162 -9.94 3.09 -23.02
CA THR A 162 -10.66 1.89 -23.49
C THR A 162 -10.50 1.56 -24.98
N SER A 163 -9.79 2.39 -25.78
CA SER A 163 -9.36 1.98 -27.12
C SER A 163 -8.23 0.93 -27.10
N ILE A 164 -7.59 0.73 -25.95
CA ILE A 164 -6.57 -0.30 -25.72
C ILE A 164 -7.20 -1.46 -24.95
N SER A 165 -7.11 -2.68 -25.51
CA SER A 165 -7.62 -3.91 -24.89
C SER A 165 -6.98 -4.17 -23.54
N THR A 166 -7.77 -4.67 -22.57
CA THR A 166 -7.25 -5.02 -21.24
C THR A 166 -6.14 -6.08 -21.32
N GLN A 167 -6.32 -7.09 -22.18
CA GLN A 167 -5.44 -8.25 -22.33
C GLN A 167 -4.60 -8.18 -23.60
N GLY A 168 -3.45 -8.87 -23.58
CA GLY A 168 -2.52 -9.04 -24.70
C GLY A 168 -1.33 -8.08 -24.67
N ALA A 169 -0.30 -8.43 -25.46
CA ALA A 169 0.89 -7.61 -25.69
C ALA A 169 0.54 -6.29 -26.41
N ASN A 170 0.21 -5.27 -25.62
CA ASN A 170 -0.30 -3.97 -26.06
C ASN A 170 0.01 -2.88 -25.01
N GLY A 171 -0.34 -1.61 -25.30
CA GLY A 171 -0.05 -0.45 -24.46
C GLY A 171 -0.65 -0.42 -23.03
N ASN A 172 -1.43 -1.43 -22.63
CA ASN A 172 -1.99 -1.55 -21.28
C ASN A 172 -1.13 -2.43 -20.34
N ASN A 173 -0.22 -3.23 -20.91
CA ASN A 173 0.52 -4.29 -20.22
C ASN A 173 2.01 -4.15 -20.56
N TRP A 174 2.90 -4.68 -19.72
CA TRP A 174 4.35 -4.49 -19.85
C TRP A 174 5.11 -5.78 -20.23
N ALA A 175 6.34 -5.60 -20.71
CA ALA A 175 7.25 -6.66 -21.09
C ALA A 175 8.25 -6.99 -19.96
N LEU A 176 8.54 -8.27 -19.72
CA LEU A 176 9.72 -8.63 -18.92
C LEU A 176 10.99 -8.22 -19.66
N GLY A 177 12.03 -7.78 -18.93
CA GLY A 177 13.24 -7.21 -19.54
C GLY A 177 13.87 -8.07 -20.64
N TYR A 178 13.98 -9.38 -20.40
CA TYR A 178 14.56 -10.35 -21.34
C TYR A 178 13.67 -10.81 -22.51
N GLN A 179 12.42 -10.32 -22.61
CA GLN A 179 11.58 -10.63 -23.77
C GLN A 179 12.14 -10.02 -25.06
N PRO A 180 11.82 -10.57 -26.25
CA PRO A 180 12.23 -10.00 -27.52
C PRO A 180 11.86 -8.51 -27.66
N GLU A 181 12.75 -7.78 -28.35
CA GLU A 181 12.56 -6.36 -28.67
C GLU A 181 11.47 -6.12 -29.73
N GLY A 182 10.90 -4.91 -29.73
CA GLY A 182 9.91 -4.49 -30.74
C GLY A 182 8.49 -5.03 -30.52
N THR A 183 8.16 -5.41 -29.28
CA THR A 183 6.79 -5.75 -28.84
C THR A 183 5.93 -4.50 -28.62
N ASN A 184 4.60 -4.62 -28.70
CA ASN A 184 3.67 -3.47 -28.58
C ASN A 184 3.34 -3.07 -27.12
N HIS A 185 4.16 -3.45 -26.14
CA HIS A 185 3.90 -3.24 -24.72
C HIS A 185 3.92 -1.76 -24.31
N GLY A 186 3.19 -1.42 -23.25
CA GLY A 186 3.13 -0.06 -22.67
C GLY A 186 4.34 0.32 -21.82
N GLY A 187 5.12 -0.67 -21.37
CA GLY A 187 6.36 -0.51 -20.62
C GLY A 187 7.20 -1.79 -20.67
N ARG A 188 8.43 -1.73 -20.17
CA ARG A 188 9.38 -2.86 -20.06
C ARG A 188 10.06 -2.84 -18.70
N ASN A 189 10.52 -4.01 -18.23
CA ASN A 189 10.90 -4.23 -16.83
C ASN A 189 9.72 -3.87 -15.90
N GLY A 190 9.90 -3.98 -14.59
CA GLY A 190 8.87 -3.53 -13.67
C GLY A 190 9.32 -3.55 -12.23
N VAL A 191 9.01 -2.49 -11.48
CA VAL A 191 9.22 -2.44 -10.03
C VAL A 191 7.90 -2.15 -9.34
N LEU A 192 7.40 -3.10 -8.54
CA LEU A 192 6.28 -2.91 -7.62
C LEU A 192 6.83 -2.77 -6.20
N THR A 193 6.52 -1.65 -5.57
CA THR A 193 6.86 -1.37 -4.17
C THR A 193 5.61 -1.16 -3.35
N ALA A 194 5.61 -1.66 -2.12
CA ALA A 194 4.53 -1.42 -1.16
C ALA A 194 5.05 -1.28 0.27
N THR A 195 4.35 -0.51 1.07
CA THR A 195 4.50 -0.45 2.53
C THR A 195 3.14 -0.76 3.14
N LEU A 196 3.05 -1.80 3.97
CA LEU A 196 1.77 -2.35 4.42
C LEU A 196 1.85 -2.96 5.83
N ARG A 197 0.67 -3.29 6.34
CA ARG A 197 0.43 -4.20 7.47
C ARG A 197 -0.50 -5.31 7.00
N VAL A 198 -0.21 -6.56 7.34
CA VAL A 198 -1.24 -7.61 7.33
C VAL A 198 -1.92 -7.57 8.69
N ASN A 199 -3.18 -7.17 8.74
CA ASN A 199 -3.91 -6.92 9.99
C ASN A 199 -4.62 -8.19 10.49
N GLN A 200 -5.09 -9.02 9.56
CA GLN A 200 -5.74 -10.28 9.86
C GLN A 200 -5.43 -11.30 8.75
N VAL A 201 -5.41 -12.57 9.12
CA VAL A 201 -5.47 -13.69 8.18
C VAL A 201 -6.51 -14.69 8.63
N THR A 202 -7.03 -15.47 7.68
CA THR A 202 -8.00 -16.55 7.94
C THR A 202 -7.46 -17.53 8.99
N THR A 203 -8.33 -18.00 9.89
CA THR A 203 -7.95 -18.92 10.98
C THR A 203 -8.63 -20.29 10.91
N SER A 204 -9.68 -20.41 10.10
CA SER A 204 -10.43 -21.63 9.81
C SER A 204 -9.93 -22.32 8.53
N GLY A 205 -10.40 -23.56 8.29
CA GLY A 205 -10.09 -24.34 7.10
C GLY A 205 -9.17 -25.53 7.36
N SER A 206 -8.55 -26.06 6.30
CA SER A 206 -7.85 -27.35 6.34
C SER A 206 -6.58 -27.40 5.48
N GLY A 207 -5.65 -28.28 5.84
CA GLY A 207 -4.38 -28.43 5.12
C GLY A 207 -3.54 -27.16 5.16
N LEU A 208 -3.03 -26.74 4.00
CA LEU A 208 -2.19 -25.53 3.90
C LEU A 208 -2.99 -24.22 3.85
N HIS A 209 -4.31 -24.27 3.63
CA HIS A 209 -5.14 -23.10 3.38
C HIS A 209 -5.17 -22.04 4.51
N PRO A 210 -5.28 -22.39 5.81
CA PRO A 210 -5.45 -21.40 6.86
C PRO A 210 -4.27 -20.43 6.96
N GLY A 211 -4.59 -19.15 7.07
CA GLY A 211 -3.64 -18.09 7.37
C GLY A 211 -2.82 -17.60 6.19
N ARG A 212 -3.11 -18.02 4.94
CA ARG A 212 -2.38 -17.65 3.73
C ARG A 212 -3.10 -16.58 2.91
N THR A 213 -2.41 -15.50 2.60
CA THR A 213 -2.88 -14.48 1.66
C THR A 213 -1.74 -14.03 0.75
N ILE A 214 -2.03 -13.84 -0.54
CA ILE A 214 -1.11 -13.22 -1.48
C ILE A 214 -1.29 -11.70 -1.38
N ILE A 215 -0.18 -10.98 -1.26
CA ILE A 215 -0.13 -9.52 -1.05
C ILE A 215 0.35 -8.73 -2.27
N GLY A 216 1.10 -9.37 -3.18
CA GLY A 216 1.58 -8.75 -4.42
C GLY A 216 1.95 -9.80 -5.47
N GLN A 217 1.75 -9.50 -6.75
CA GLN A 217 2.00 -10.43 -7.86
C GLN A 217 2.56 -9.75 -9.11
N ILE A 218 3.31 -10.52 -9.90
CA ILE A 218 3.41 -10.37 -11.36
C ILE A 218 2.55 -11.48 -11.97
N HIS A 219 1.64 -11.13 -12.86
CA HIS A 219 0.77 -12.08 -13.57
C HIS A 219 0.96 -11.91 -15.09
N ALA A 220 1.03 -13.04 -15.81
CA ALA A 220 1.20 -13.12 -17.27
C ALA A 220 -0.15 -13.33 -17.99
N ASP A 221 -0.20 -13.92 -19.19
CA ASP A 221 -1.45 -14.25 -19.88
C ASP A 221 -2.27 -15.29 -19.10
N ASN A 222 -1.64 -16.41 -18.69
CA ASN A 222 -2.31 -17.54 -18.02
C ASN A 222 -1.63 -18.00 -16.71
N ASP A 223 -0.38 -17.60 -16.48
CA ASP A 223 0.50 -18.09 -15.41
C ASP A 223 1.02 -16.91 -14.56
N GLU A 224 1.59 -17.16 -13.38
CA GLU A 224 2.06 -16.09 -12.48
C GLU A 224 3.59 -16.13 -12.22
N PRO A 225 4.40 -15.28 -12.91
CA PRO A 225 5.85 -15.19 -12.71
C PRO A 225 6.31 -14.88 -11.27
N ALA A 226 5.45 -14.26 -10.45
CA ALA A 226 5.71 -14.12 -9.01
C ALA A 226 4.41 -13.94 -8.23
N ARG A 227 4.21 -14.72 -7.18
CA ARG A 227 3.14 -14.55 -6.19
C ARG A 227 3.75 -14.43 -4.80
N LEU A 228 3.71 -13.25 -4.21
CA LEU A 228 4.27 -12.98 -2.87
C LEU A 228 3.22 -13.25 -1.79
N TYR A 229 3.52 -14.21 -0.92
CA TYR A 229 2.65 -14.65 0.16
C TYR A 229 3.06 -14.09 1.51
N TYR A 230 2.07 -13.76 2.32
CA TYR A 230 2.18 -13.79 3.79
C TYR A 230 1.42 -15.02 4.30
N ARG A 231 2.02 -15.77 5.22
CA ARG A 231 1.35 -16.87 5.93
C ARG A 231 1.51 -16.73 7.44
N LYS A 232 0.44 -16.85 8.22
CA LYS A 232 0.53 -17.00 9.68
C LYS A 232 -0.51 -17.99 10.21
N LEU A 233 -0.05 -19.07 10.82
CA LEU A 233 -0.94 -20.09 11.36
C LEU A 233 -1.78 -19.59 12.57
N PRO A 234 -2.95 -20.21 12.82
CA PRO A 234 -3.71 -19.97 14.05
C PRO A 234 -2.86 -20.21 15.30
N ASN A 235 -2.88 -19.26 16.23
CA ASN A 235 -2.09 -19.24 17.47
C ASN A 235 -0.56 -19.09 17.29
N ALA A 236 -0.04 -18.93 16.07
CA ALA A 236 1.36 -18.53 15.88
C ALA A 236 1.58 -17.07 16.35
N ASP A 237 2.81 -16.73 16.72
CA ASP A 237 3.18 -15.36 17.12
C ASP A 237 3.60 -14.51 15.91
N PHE A 238 4.28 -15.14 14.94
CA PHE A 238 4.87 -14.51 13.77
C PHE A 238 4.39 -15.17 12.47
N GLY A 239 4.30 -14.40 11.40
CA GLY A 239 4.08 -14.88 10.04
C GLY A 239 5.37 -15.08 9.26
N CYS A 240 5.28 -15.94 8.25
CA CYS A 240 6.29 -16.26 7.26
C CYS A 240 6.00 -15.52 5.95
N ILE A 241 7.05 -15.29 5.16
CA ILE A 241 6.97 -14.66 3.84
C ILE A 241 7.76 -15.50 2.84
N TYR A 242 7.12 -15.81 1.71
CA TYR A 242 7.70 -16.58 0.62
C TYR A 242 7.11 -16.11 -0.71
N VAL A 243 7.81 -16.38 -1.82
CA VAL A 243 7.31 -16.14 -3.18
C VAL A 243 7.25 -17.46 -3.92
N GLU A 244 6.15 -17.71 -4.62
CA GLU A 244 6.07 -18.78 -5.61
C GLU A 244 6.29 -18.19 -7.00
N HIS A 245 7.08 -18.89 -7.81
CA HIS A 245 7.30 -18.59 -9.21
C HIS A 245 6.74 -19.72 -10.06
N GLU A 246 5.72 -19.46 -10.85
CA GLU A 246 5.21 -20.44 -11.81
C GLU A 246 6.10 -20.45 -13.06
N ILE A 247 6.58 -21.62 -13.47
CA ILE A 247 7.11 -21.84 -14.81
C ILE A 247 5.92 -21.91 -15.77
N ARG A 248 5.93 -21.15 -16.86
CA ARG A 248 4.81 -21.11 -17.82
C ARG A 248 4.46 -22.50 -18.35
N ASP A 249 3.17 -22.87 -18.33
CA ASP A 249 2.65 -24.22 -18.61
C ASP A 249 3.23 -25.34 -17.69
N GLY A 250 3.72 -24.99 -16.50
CA GLY A 250 4.65 -25.80 -15.71
C GLY A 250 4.23 -26.12 -14.28
N ASN A 251 5.18 -26.02 -13.34
CA ASN A 251 4.95 -26.17 -11.91
C ASN A 251 5.48 -24.93 -11.18
N ASP A 252 4.93 -24.68 -10.00
CA ASP A 252 5.44 -23.69 -9.06
C ASP A 252 6.81 -24.08 -8.48
N VAL A 253 7.64 -23.06 -8.27
CA VAL A 253 8.90 -23.14 -7.53
C VAL A 253 8.83 -22.15 -6.36
N THR A 254 8.88 -22.67 -5.14
CA THR A 254 8.81 -21.87 -3.92
C THR A 254 10.18 -21.34 -3.51
N PHE A 255 10.26 -20.04 -3.22
CA PHE A 255 11.42 -19.36 -2.67
C PHE A 255 11.04 -18.73 -1.32
N ASN A 256 11.59 -19.27 -0.24
CA ASN A 256 11.32 -18.81 1.12
C ASN A 256 12.20 -17.59 1.46
N LEU A 257 11.58 -16.50 1.92
CA LEU A 257 12.29 -15.29 2.36
C LEU A 257 12.44 -15.23 3.88
N ILE A 258 11.34 -15.48 4.62
CA ILE A 258 11.32 -15.45 6.08
C ILE A 258 10.51 -16.65 6.58
N GLY A 259 11.17 -17.61 7.22
CA GLY A 259 10.55 -18.89 7.58
C GLY A 259 10.51 -19.85 6.38
N ASP A 260 9.45 -20.66 6.32
CA ASP A 260 9.12 -21.53 5.19
C ASP A 260 7.63 -21.37 4.82
N GLU A 261 7.23 -21.97 3.71
CA GLU A 261 5.87 -21.91 3.18
C GLU A 261 4.84 -22.64 4.06
N ASP A 262 5.28 -23.64 4.82
CA ASP A 262 4.45 -24.38 5.78
C ASP A 262 4.16 -23.55 7.04
N CYS A 263 5.11 -22.73 7.46
CA CYS A 263 5.05 -21.80 8.58
C CYS A 263 4.66 -22.46 9.92
N GLU A 264 5.19 -23.66 10.16
CA GLU A 264 4.80 -24.49 11.32
C GLU A 264 5.12 -23.86 12.68
N GLY A 265 4.39 -24.30 13.71
CA GLY A 265 4.61 -23.89 15.10
C GLY A 265 4.20 -22.44 15.36
N ASN A 266 5.09 -21.65 15.96
CA ASN A 266 4.84 -20.24 16.28
C ASN A 266 5.30 -19.27 15.18
N GLY A 267 5.75 -19.80 14.03
CA GLY A 267 6.49 -19.04 13.01
C GLY A 267 7.95 -18.74 13.43
N PRO A 268 8.77 -18.20 12.50
CA PRO A 268 10.14 -17.82 12.78
C PRO A 268 10.20 -16.60 13.70
N THR A 269 11.15 -16.54 14.64
CA THR A 269 11.32 -15.38 15.54
C THR A 269 11.75 -14.09 14.80
N ALA A 270 12.21 -14.21 13.55
CA ALA A 270 12.49 -13.08 12.66
C ALA A 270 11.29 -12.68 11.77
N GLY A 271 10.17 -13.42 11.87
CA GLY A 271 8.95 -13.22 11.09
C GLY A 271 8.24 -11.90 11.36
N ILE A 272 7.11 -11.72 10.67
CA ILE A 272 6.33 -10.49 10.68
C ILE A 272 5.00 -10.73 11.42
N GLN A 273 4.75 -10.00 12.50
CA GLN A 273 3.49 -10.11 13.26
C GLN A 273 2.31 -9.52 12.49
N LEU A 274 1.08 -9.82 12.92
CA LEU A 274 -0.06 -9.02 12.48
C LEU A 274 0.09 -7.58 12.99
N ASP A 275 -0.36 -6.61 12.20
CA ASP A 275 -0.19 -5.17 12.42
C ASP A 275 1.26 -4.65 12.48
N GLU A 276 2.28 -5.52 12.28
CA GLU A 276 3.66 -5.09 12.08
C GLU A 276 3.81 -4.44 10.70
N LEU A 277 4.36 -3.23 10.68
CA LEU A 277 4.64 -2.51 9.44
C LEU A 277 5.88 -3.11 8.75
N PHE A 278 5.71 -3.50 7.50
CA PHE A 278 6.79 -3.95 6.64
C PHE A 278 6.59 -3.46 5.21
N SER A 279 7.63 -3.58 4.41
CA SER A 279 7.61 -3.18 3.00
C SER A 279 8.15 -4.29 2.12
N TYR A 280 7.61 -4.40 0.91
CA TYR A 280 8.16 -5.26 -0.13
C TYR A 280 8.56 -4.48 -1.37
N GLU A 281 9.41 -5.12 -2.16
CA GLU A 281 9.83 -4.73 -3.51
C GLU A 281 9.82 -6.00 -4.36
N ILE A 282 9.06 -6.01 -5.47
CA ILE A 282 9.13 -7.03 -6.52
C ILE A 282 9.68 -6.31 -7.75
N ASN A 283 10.91 -6.62 -8.13
CA ASN A 283 11.63 -5.97 -9.23
C ASN A 283 11.97 -6.99 -10.32
N ASN A 284 11.41 -6.85 -11.52
CA ASN A 284 11.93 -7.50 -12.72
C ASN A 284 12.92 -6.58 -13.45
N GLU A 285 14.13 -7.07 -13.64
CA GLU A 285 15.13 -6.50 -14.54
C GLU A 285 15.75 -7.64 -15.36
N ASN A 286 15.72 -7.55 -16.69
CA ASN A 286 16.16 -8.63 -17.60
C ASN A 286 15.44 -9.97 -17.30
N GLU A 287 16.18 -11.08 -17.15
CA GLU A 287 15.68 -12.42 -16.81
C GLU A 287 15.50 -12.64 -15.29
N ILE A 288 15.74 -11.60 -14.48
CA ILE A 288 15.75 -11.68 -13.02
C ILE A 288 14.44 -11.11 -12.45
N ILE A 289 13.85 -11.80 -11.47
CA ILE A 289 12.94 -11.19 -10.50
C ILE A 289 13.64 -11.19 -9.15
N THR A 290 13.84 -10.01 -8.56
CA THR A 290 14.31 -9.84 -7.19
C THR A 290 13.13 -9.49 -6.29
N VAL A 291 12.97 -10.22 -5.19
CA VAL A 291 11.97 -9.90 -4.15
C VAL A 291 12.69 -9.55 -2.86
N LYS A 292 12.43 -8.36 -2.30
CA LYS A 292 13.01 -7.90 -1.03
C LYS A 292 11.92 -7.62 -0.01
N ILE A 293 12.21 -7.90 1.26
CA ILE A 293 11.40 -7.51 2.41
C ILE A 293 12.21 -6.57 3.31
N ARG A 294 11.62 -5.43 3.66
CA ARG A 294 12.16 -4.47 4.62
C ARG A 294 11.27 -4.39 5.86
N ARG A 295 11.87 -4.21 7.04
CA ARG A 295 11.12 -3.93 8.28
C ARG A 295 10.85 -2.42 8.39
N GLY A 296 9.58 -2.04 8.53
CA GLY A 296 9.14 -0.64 8.42
C GLY A 296 8.78 -0.24 6.99
N ASP A 297 9.05 1.01 6.64
CA ASP A 297 8.81 1.56 5.30
C ASP A 297 9.94 1.20 4.30
N GLN A 298 9.96 1.85 3.13
CA GLN A 298 10.95 1.61 2.07
C GLN A 298 12.39 2.04 2.44
N ASP A 299 12.56 2.90 3.44
CA ASP A 299 13.88 3.28 3.98
C ASP A 299 14.36 2.33 5.09
N GLY A 300 13.53 1.34 5.45
CA GLY A 300 13.80 0.32 6.47
C GLY A 300 14.90 -0.68 6.12
N GLU A 301 15.37 -1.41 7.14
CA GLU A 301 16.37 -2.47 7.00
C GLU A 301 15.83 -3.61 6.11
N VAL A 302 16.58 -3.99 5.06
CA VAL A 302 16.31 -5.20 4.27
C VAL A 302 16.59 -6.42 5.15
N ILE A 303 15.53 -7.13 5.54
CA ILE A 303 15.60 -8.30 6.42
C ILE A 303 15.58 -9.63 5.66
N ALA A 304 15.14 -9.63 4.40
CA ALA A 304 15.20 -10.77 3.50
C ALA A 304 15.23 -10.35 2.03
N GLU A 305 15.86 -11.17 1.20
CA GLU A 305 15.94 -11.00 -0.26
C GLU A 305 16.00 -12.39 -0.91
N THR A 306 15.35 -12.55 -2.07
CA THR A 306 15.55 -13.70 -2.96
C THR A 306 15.62 -13.25 -4.41
N VAL A 307 16.26 -14.08 -5.24
CA VAL A 307 16.54 -13.83 -6.65
C VAL A 307 16.09 -15.04 -7.45
N ILE A 308 15.12 -14.82 -8.34
CA ILE A 308 14.57 -15.81 -9.28
C ILE A 308 15.19 -15.51 -10.65
N ASN A 309 16.00 -16.43 -11.19
CA ASN A 309 16.54 -16.32 -12.54
C ASN A 309 15.69 -17.18 -13.49
N MET A 310 14.87 -16.52 -14.30
CA MET A 310 13.87 -17.16 -15.17
C MET A 310 14.48 -17.87 -16.38
N GLU A 311 15.68 -17.46 -16.84
CA GLU A 311 16.42 -18.20 -17.87
C GLU A 311 16.91 -19.56 -17.33
N THR A 312 17.49 -19.56 -16.13
CA THR A 312 18.04 -20.76 -15.45
C THR A 312 16.95 -21.76 -15.08
N LEU A 313 15.76 -21.28 -14.71
CA LEU A 313 14.58 -22.11 -14.47
C LEU A 313 13.88 -22.56 -15.76
N ASN A 314 14.26 -22.01 -16.92
CA ASN A 314 13.57 -22.19 -18.19
C ASN A 314 12.07 -21.84 -18.07
N SER A 315 11.76 -20.69 -17.45
CA SER A 315 10.39 -20.27 -17.13
C SER A 315 9.52 -19.97 -18.34
N GLY A 316 10.14 -19.67 -19.50
CA GLY A 316 9.45 -19.54 -20.78
C GLY A 316 8.70 -18.23 -21.03
N TYR A 317 8.81 -17.23 -20.16
CA TYR A 317 8.16 -15.93 -20.39
C TYR A 317 8.88 -15.04 -21.42
N ASP A 318 10.00 -15.50 -21.99
CA ASP A 318 10.85 -14.85 -22.99
C ASP A 318 10.23 -14.79 -24.41
N ARG A 319 8.92 -14.52 -24.49
CA ARG A 319 8.16 -14.52 -25.75
C ARG A 319 7.63 -13.14 -26.11
N SER A 320 7.40 -12.91 -27.40
CA SER A 320 6.87 -11.64 -27.91
C SER A 320 5.35 -11.48 -27.79
N ASP A 321 4.63 -12.57 -27.55
CA ASP A 321 3.18 -12.63 -27.36
C ASP A 321 2.75 -12.62 -25.89
N GLU A 322 3.70 -12.80 -24.97
CA GLU A 322 3.51 -12.87 -23.52
C GLU A 322 3.58 -11.48 -22.89
N TRP A 323 2.72 -11.18 -21.92
CA TRP A 323 2.47 -9.82 -21.44
C TRP A 323 2.18 -9.81 -19.93
N MET A 324 2.73 -8.82 -19.22
CA MET A 324 2.70 -8.75 -17.76
C MET A 324 1.84 -7.61 -17.22
N TYR A 325 1.37 -7.78 -16.00
CA TYR A 325 0.77 -6.73 -15.17
C TYR A 325 0.97 -7.04 -13.68
N PHE A 326 1.16 -5.99 -12.88
CA PHE A 326 1.23 -6.11 -11.44
C PHE A 326 -0.16 -6.27 -10.80
N LYS A 327 -0.18 -6.89 -9.62
CA LYS A 327 -1.34 -6.97 -8.73
C LYS A 327 -0.92 -6.73 -7.28
N ALA A 328 -1.79 -6.14 -6.46
CA ALA A 328 -1.52 -5.87 -5.04
C ALA A 328 -2.82 -5.78 -4.22
N GLY A 329 -2.81 -6.30 -2.99
CA GLY A 329 -3.98 -6.25 -2.09
C GLY A 329 -4.06 -7.43 -1.13
N ALA A 330 -5.23 -8.06 -1.04
CA ALA A 330 -5.50 -9.27 -0.26
C ALA A 330 -6.16 -10.34 -1.14
N TYR A 331 -5.38 -11.31 -1.62
CA TYR A 331 -5.87 -12.46 -2.38
C TYR A 331 -5.83 -13.73 -1.52
N THR A 332 -6.99 -14.09 -0.97
CA THR A 332 -7.17 -15.15 0.04
C THR A 332 -6.90 -16.55 -0.52
N GLN A 333 -5.87 -17.23 -0.01
CA GLN A 333 -5.49 -18.59 -0.46
C GLN A 333 -6.14 -19.68 0.38
N ASN A 334 -7.38 -19.40 0.80
CA ASN A 334 -8.25 -20.25 1.59
C ASN A 334 -9.67 -20.30 1.01
N ASN A 335 -10.08 -21.49 0.59
CA ASN A 335 -11.41 -21.82 0.09
C ASN A 335 -12.03 -23.00 0.86
N THR A 336 -11.48 -23.32 2.05
CA THR A 336 -11.92 -24.45 2.90
C THR A 336 -12.35 -24.03 4.31
N GLY A 337 -12.15 -22.76 4.67
CA GLY A 337 -12.59 -22.16 5.92
C GLY A 337 -14.09 -21.80 5.95
N ASP A 338 -14.49 -21.15 7.03
CA ASP A 338 -15.82 -20.59 7.22
C ASP A 338 -16.00 -19.36 6.30
N ASP A 339 -17.18 -19.21 5.66
CA ASP A 339 -17.41 -18.21 4.60
C ASP A 339 -17.14 -16.74 4.99
N ASP A 340 -17.32 -16.41 6.28
CA ASP A 340 -17.12 -15.07 6.84
C ASP A 340 -15.71 -14.86 7.43
N ASP A 341 -14.82 -15.85 7.37
CA ASP A 341 -13.41 -15.72 7.77
C ASP A 341 -12.63 -14.90 6.73
N THR A 342 -11.74 -14.01 7.18
CA THR A 342 -11.12 -12.97 6.33
C THR A 342 -9.61 -12.82 6.48
N ASP A 343 -8.96 -12.51 5.36
CA ASP A 343 -7.68 -11.82 5.35
C ASP A 343 -7.91 -10.32 5.19
N VAL A 344 -7.12 -9.52 5.92
CA VAL A 344 -7.19 -8.05 5.92
C VAL A 344 -5.78 -7.49 5.79
N VAL A 345 -5.58 -6.63 4.81
CA VAL A 345 -4.29 -6.01 4.50
C VAL A 345 -4.50 -4.51 4.31
N THR A 346 -3.66 -3.68 4.94
CA THR A 346 -3.70 -2.21 4.82
C THR A 346 -2.40 -1.70 4.23
N PHE A 347 -2.49 -1.02 3.09
CA PHE A 347 -1.36 -0.39 2.40
C PHE A 347 -1.28 1.09 2.79
N TYR A 348 -0.06 1.56 2.99
CA TYR A 348 0.28 2.95 3.30
C TYR A 348 1.11 3.59 2.19
N ARG A 349 1.76 2.77 1.37
CA ARG A 349 2.37 3.15 0.08
C ARG A 349 2.17 2.01 -0.91
N LEU A 350 1.89 2.35 -2.16
CA LEU A 350 1.86 1.44 -3.30
C LEU A 350 2.36 2.23 -4.52
N ASN A 351 3.31 1.68 -5.26
CA ASN A 351 3.84 2.32 -6.47
C ASN A 351 4.39 1.28 -7.45
N ASN A 352 3.97 1.36 -8.72
CA ASN A 352 4.60 0.67 -9.85
C ASN A 352 5.57 1.63 -10.59
N THR A 353 6.52 1.10 -11.34
CA THR A 353 7.27 1.83 -12.38
C THR A 353 7.75 0.87 -13.46
N HIS A 354 7.82 1.35 -14.70
CA HIS A 354 8.40 0.65 -15.85
C HIS A 354 9.37 1.54 -16.60
N ASP A 355 10.32 0.93 -17.30
CA ASP A 355 11.07 1.60 -18.37
C ASP A 355 10.16 1.82 -19.59
N ALA A 356 10.52 2.79 -20.41
CA ALA A 356 9.92 2.94 -21.74
C ALA A 356 10.31 1.72 -22.61
N ASN A 357 9.30 1.09 -23.23
CA ASN A 357 9.46 -0.02 -24.19
C ASN A 357 9.72 0.47 -25.62
#